data_AF-A0A1H1L581-F1
#
_entry.id   AF-A0A1H1L581-F1
#
_cell.length_a   1.000
_cell.length_b   1.000
_cell.length_c   1.000
_cell.angle_alpha   90.00
_cell.angle_beta   90.00
_cell.angle_gamma   90.00
#
_symmetry.space_group_name_H-M   'P 1'
#
loop_
_entity.id
_entity.type
_entity.pdbx_description
1 polymer ?
#
loop_
_entity_poly.entity_id
_entity_poly.type
_entity_poly.pdbx_seq_one_letter_code
_entity_poly.pdbx_strand_id
1 'polypeptide(L)'
;MAIQMRRGKYELLDPSKLMPGEWAIVLESDPNGTGGRSLYMCFSPGVVKRIATVEDMATIIANAEPEVSANIMKIATDTNAAITDAENKRVAAENSRVSAESARETKQASNNSAQASNNSAQSSNNSKQTANNSSQSSNNTAQAKNNADQAQNNAAAKGMTFSVLSSSQYAKTTDNTHNKPTITGKTGVMYLTPRISGATDDDKYDQWMYLNSAWELMGETGSHVDPVTTSDIDSITSGTSVTADRYLNATGLTYWWAKAKSALSSVFAAKSHTHTESQVTNLSTDLSNLSSRASSLESRATSLETNVTSLKKSIPVYYYSSAPTESTVKSEHTTPCLVVVKGGATYLVE
;
A
#
# COMPACT_ATOMS: atom_id res chain seq x y z
N MET A 1 80.62 88.33 1.92
CA MET A 1 79.84 88.65 0.70
C MET A 1 78.45 88.06 0.87
N ALA A 2 77.40 88.87 0.78
CA ALA A 2 76.03 88.37 0.83
C ALA A 2 75.62 87.91 -0.57
N ILE A 3 75.15 86.66 -0.69
CA ILE A 3 74.52 86.18 -1.93
C ILE A 3 73.21 86.95 -2.09
N GLN A 4 73.07 87.73 -3.16
CA GLN A 4 71.83 88.39 -3.52
C GLN A 4 71.10 87.56 -4.57
N MET A 5 69.87 87.13 -4.27
CA MET A 5 69.00 86.42 -5.21
C MET A 5 68.26 87.43 -6.10
N ARG A 6 68.01 87.06 -7.36
CA ARG A 6 67.20 87.88 -8.27
C ARG A 6 65.73 87.81 -7.84
N ARG A 7 65.05 88.97 -7.77
CA ARG A 7 63.66 89.05 -7.28
C ARG A 7 62.82 90.07 -8.03
N GLY A 8 61.52 89.81 -8.19
CA GLY A 8 60.61 90.72 -8.89
C GLY A 8 59.22 90.12 -9.20
N LYS A 9 58.45 90.82 -10.04
CA LYS A 9 57.16 90.35 -10.59
C LYS A 9 57.37 89.16 -11.53
N TYR A 10 56.39 88.26 -11.61
CA TYR A 10 56.45 87.11 -12.52
C TYR A 10 56.68 87.51 -13.98
N GLU A 11 56.00 88.55 -14.47
CA GLU A 11 56.09 89.04 -15.86
C GLU A 11 57.50 89.54 -16.25
N LEU A 12 58.34 89.87 -15.27
CA LEU A 12 59.71 90.33 -15.47
C LEU A 12 60.74 89.22 -15.28
N LEU A 13 60.30 88.00 -14.96
CA LEU A 13 61.16 86.83 -14.89
C LEU A 13 61.52 86.40 -16.30
N ASP A 14 62.78 86.57 -16.67
CA ASP A 14 63.34 86.11 -17.95
C ASP A 14 64.26 84.90 -17.71
N PRO A 15 63.77 83.65 -17.95
CA PRO A 15 64.54 82.44 -17.70
C PRO A 15 65.85 82.36 -18.49
N SER A 16 65.94 83.04 -19.64
CA SER A 16 67.13 83.03 -20.50
C SER A 16 68.30 83.85 -19.94
N LYS A 17 68.01 84.78 -19.01
CA LYS A 17 69.01 85.66 -18.38
C LYS A 17 69.47 85.16 -17.00
N LEU A 18 69.09 83.95 -16.62
CA LEU A 18 69.50 83.32 -15.37
C LEU A 18 70.70 82.39 -15.62
N MET A 19 71.61 82.36 -14.66
CA MET A 19 72.77 81.48 -14.69
C MET A 19 72.43 80.11 -14.07
N PRO A 20 73.10 79.02 -14.48
CA PRO A 20 72.95 77.72 -13.81
C PRO A 20 73.19 77.82 -12.30
N GLY A 21 72.26 77.30 -11.50
CA GLY A 21 72.31 77.37 -10.03
C GLY A 21 71.81 78.68 -9.42
N GLU A 22 71.38 79.66 -10.23
CA GLU A 22 70.78 80.91 -9.76
C GLU A 22 69.33 80.68 -9.31
N TRP A 23 68.98 81.26 -8.16
CA TRP A 23 67.61 81.29 -7.65
C TRP A 23 66.91 82.58 -8.08
N ALA A 24 65.69 82.43 -8.60
CA ALA A 24 64.81 83.55 -8.89
C ALA A 24 63.58 83.51 -7.98
N ILE A 25 63.36 84.61 -7.25
CA ILE A 25 62.28 84.77 -6.28
C ILE A 25 61.19 85.66 -6.90
N VAL A 26 60.02 85.09 -7.16
CA VAL A 26 58.86 85.83 -7.64
C VAL A 26 58.05 86.32 -6.44
N LEU A 27 57.83 87.64 -6.38
CA LEU A 27 57.21 88.30 -5.23
C LEU A 27 55.70 88.54 -5.40
N GLU A 28 55.20 88.56 -6.64
CA GLU A 28 53.78 88.75 -6.95
C GLU A 28 53.43 88.31 -8.39
N SER A 29 52.14 88.04 -8.59
CA SER A 29 51.49 87.72 -9.87
C SER A 29 51.97 86.44 -10.58
N ASP A 30 52.55 85.46 -9.87
CA ASP A 30 52.74 84.13 -10.45
C ASP A 30 51.40 83.39 -10.57
N PRO A 31 50.93 83.04 -11.79
CA PRO A 31 49.66 82.32 -11.97
C PRO A 31 49.68 80.90 -11.42
N ASN A 32 50.85 80.34 -11.14
CA ASN A 32 51.01 78.96 -10.67
C ASN A 32 51.48 78.83 -9.23
N GLY A 33 51.70 79.95 -8.53
CA GLY A 33 52.12 79.99 -7.13
C GLY A 33 50.99 80.46 -6.21
N THR A 34 50.79 79.76 -5.10
CA THR A 34 49.77 80.14 -4.12
C THR A 34 50.08 81.52 -3.54
N GLY A 35 49.16 82.48 -3.72
CA GLY A 35 49.38 83.88 -3.32
C GLY A 35 50.27 84.70 -4.26
N GLY A 36 50.53 84.20 -5.48
CA GLY A 36 51.28 84.91 -6.52
C GLY A 36 52.79 84.94 -6.31
N ARG A 37 53.31 84.20 -5.33
CA ARG A 37 54.73 84.11 -4.98
C ARG A 37 55.27 82.73 -5.33
N SER A 38 56.52 82.66 -5.77
CA SER A 38 57.13 81.39 -6.18
C SER A 38 58.65 81.45 -6.17
N LEU A 39 59.27 80.28 -6.11
CA LEU A 39 60.70 80.12 -6.13
C LEU A 39 61.10 79.25 -7.32
N TYR A 40 62.01 79.75 -8.15
CA TYR A 40 62.50 79.06 -9.32
C TYR A 40 64.00 78.80 -9.20
N MET A 41 64.42 77.59 -9.58
CA MET A 41 65.83 77.21 -9.73
C MET A 41 66.17 77.08 -11.20
N CYS A 42 67.23 77.77 -11.65
CA CYS A 42 67.76 77.64 -12.99
C CYS A 42 68.75 76.46 -13.09
N PHE A 43 68.52 75.53 -14.01
CA PHE A 43 69.45 74.44 -14.31
C PHE A 43 70.38 74.78 -15.49
N SER A 44 69.88 75.58 -16.43
CA SER A 44 70.62 76.16 -17.55
C SER A 44 69.84 77.38 -18.08
N PRO A 45 70.48 78.32 -18.81
CA PRO A 45 69.75 79.46 -19.40
C PRO A 45 68.49 78.98 -20.15
N GLY A 46 67.32 79.48 -19.74
CA GLY A 46 66.00 79.10 -20.29
C GLY A 46 65.29 77.92 -19.61
N VAL A 47 65.98 77.12 -18.80
CA VAL A 47 65.43 75.92 -18.13
C VAL A 47 65.33 76.16 -16.63
N VAL A 48 64.15 76.57 -16.19
CA VAL A 48 63.82 76.79 -14.78
C VAL A 48 62.82 75.75 -14.28
N LYS A 49 62.97 75.30 -13.03
CA LYS A 49 61.94 74.50 -12.34
C LYS A 49 61.39 75.30 -11.16
N ARG A 50 60.07 75.31 -11.04
CA ARG A 50 59.39 75.85 -9.85
C ARG A 50 59.56 74.86 -8.70
N ILE A 51 59.87 75.38 -7.52
CA ILE A 51 59.80 74.62 -6.27
C ILE A 51 58.42 74.87 -5.69
N ALA A 52 57.63 73.80 -5.60
CA ALA A 52 56.33 73.83 -4.95
C ALA A 52 56.54 74.08 -3.45
N THR A 53 55.83 75.06 -2.91
CA THR A 53 55.76 75.24 -1.45
C THR A 53 54.77 74.24 -0.84
N VAL A 54 54.70 74.19 0.48
CA VAL A 54 53.73 73.32 1.19
C VAL A 54 52.29 73.71 0.84
N GLU A 55 52.05 75.01 0.64
CA GLU A 55 50.75 75.55 0.23
C GLU A 55 50.38 75.09 -1.19
N ASP A 56 51.34 75.09 -2.13
CA ASP A 56 51.13 74.56 -3.48
C ASP A 56 50.81 73.05 -3.47
N MET A 57 51.47 72.28 -2.60
CA MET A 57 51.18 70.84 -2.44
C MET A 57 49.75 70.59 -1.93
N ALA A 58 49.26 71.42 -1.00
CA ALA A 58 47.88 71.32 -0.53
C ALA A 58 46.87 71.52 -1.66
N THR A 59 47.10 72.50 -2.54
CA THR A 59 46.25 72.71 -3.74
C THR A 59 46.36 71.58 -4.75
N ILE A 60 47.56 71.03 -4.98
CA ILE A 60 47.76 69.89 -5.88
C ILE A 60 46.98 68.65 -5.39
N ILE A 61 47.07 68.35 -4.09
CA ILE A 61 46.33 67.23 -3.48
C ILE A 61 44.83 67.48 -3.55
N ALA A 62 44.36 68.67 -3.16
CA ALA A 62 42.95 69.02 -3.20
C ALA A 62 42.34 68.92 -4.63
N ASN A 63 43.13 69.21 -5.67
CA ASN A 63 42.70 69.07 -7.06
C ASN A 63 42.70 67.61 -7.54
N ALA A 64 43.54 66.73 -6.96
CA ALA A 64 43.61 65.31 -7.32
C ALA A 64 42.58 64.44 -6.58
N GLU A 65 42.21 64.82 -5.35
CA GLU A 65 41.19 64.15 -4.54
C GLU A 65 39.85 63.87 -5.27
N PRO A 66 39.22 64.81 -6.00
CA PRO A 66 37.96 64.55 -6.68
C PRO A 66 38.08 63.49 -7.78
N GLU A 67 39.21 63.45 -8.50
CA GLU A 67 39.45 62.43 -9.53
C GLU A 67 39.65 61.05 -8.91
N VAL A 68 40.46 60.96 -7.85
CA VAL A 68 40.67 59.69 -7.12
C VAL A 68 39.36 59.19 -6.53
N SER A 69 38.57 60.07 -5.91
CA SER A 69 37.26 59.74 -5.34
C SER A 69 36.28 59.25 -6.41
N ALA A 70 36.21 59.93 -7.56
CA ALA A 70 35.38 59.53 -8.69
C ALA A 70 35.79 58.15 -9.25
N ASN A 71 37.09 57.90 -9.39
CA ASN A 71 37.60 56.61 -9.85
C ASN A 71 37.28 55.48 -8.87
N ILE A 72 37.42 55.70 -7.56
CA ILE A 72 37.05 54.71 -6.54
C ILE A 72 35.55 54.41 -6.58
N MET A 73 34.70 55.44 -6.66
CA MET A 73 33.25 55.26 -6.77
C MET A 73 32.85 54.50 -8.03
N LYS A 74 33.50 54.79 -9.16
CA LYS A 74 33.26 54.07 -10.41
C LYS A 74 33.63 52.60 -10.29
N ILE A 75 34.82 52.29 -9.75
CA ILE A 75 35.26 50.91 -9.51
C ILE A 75 34.26 50.17 -8.60
N ALA A 76 33.83 50.79 -7.50
CA ALA A 76 32.86 50.19 -6.59
C ALA A 76 31.53 49.90 -7.29
N THR A 77 31.03 50.84 -8.10
CA THR A 77 29.76 50.69 -8.84
C THR A 77 29.86 49.59 -9.90
N ASP A 78 30.91 49.60 -10.71
CA ASP A 78 31.14 48.60 -11.76
C ASP A 78 31.31 47.19 -11.15
N THR A 79 32.02 47.09 -10.01
CA THR A 79 32.19 45.83 -9.28
C THR A 79 30.86 45.33 -8.72
N ASN A 80 30.04 46.20 -8.13
CA ASN A 80 28.75 45.82 -7.58
C ASN A 80 27.77 45.38 -8.68
N ALA A 81 27.80 46.03 -9.83
CA ALA A 81 27.03 45.62 -11.00
C ALA A 81 27.47 44.23 -11.51
N ALA A 82 28.78 43.98 -11.60
CA ALA A 82 29.33 42.68 -12.00
C ALA A 82 28.98 41.56 -11.02
N ILE A 83 29.03 41.82 -9.71
CA ILE A 83 28.60 40.87 -8.67
C ILE A 83 27.12 40.54 -8.82
N THR A 84 26.27 41.56 -9.03
CA THR A 84 24.82 41.39 -9.20
C THR A 84 24.50 40.55 -10.44
N ASP A 85 25.17 40.81 -11.57
CA ASP A 85 25.01 40.02 -12.80
C ASP A 85 25.46 38.57 -12.61
N ALA A 86 26.61 38.35 -11.95
CA ALA A 86 27.10 37.02 -11.64
C ALA A 86 26.14 36.23 -10.75
N GLU A 87 25.57 36.88 -9.72
CA GLU A 87 24.60 36.25 -8.83
C GLU A 87 23.30 35.92 -9.56
N ASN A 88 22.79 36.80 -10.41
CA ASN A 88 21.61 36.54 -11.23
C ASN A 88 21.83 35.33 -12.17
N LYS A 89 23.02 35.21 -12.78
CA LYS A 89 23.37 34.04 -13.61
C LYS A 89 23.45 32.76 -12.79
N ARG A 90 24.02 32.82 -11.59
CA ARG A 90 24.10 31.68 -10.66
C ARG A 90 22.71 31.20 -10.24
N VAL A 91 21.82 32.14 -9.89
CA VAL A 91 20.42 31.84 -9.53
C VAL A 91 19.65 31.23 -10.70
N ALA A 92 19.80 31.77 -11.92
CA ALA A 92 19.16 31.23 -13.12
C ALA A 92 19.63 29.79 -13.43
N ALA A 93 20.93 29.53 -13.29
CA ALA A 93 21.50 28.19 -13.45
C ALA A 93 20.97 27.22 -12.39
N GLU A 94 20.88 27.65 -11.13
CA GLU A 94 20.37 26.83 -10.04
C GLU A 94 18.88 26.51 -10.22
N ASN A 95 18.06 27.48 -10.61
CA ASN A 95 16.64 27.26 -10.92
C ASN A 95 16.46 26.25 -12.08
N SER A 96 17.34 26.30 -13.07
CA SER A 96 17.35 25.35 -14.18
C SER A 96 17.74 23.94 -13.71
N ARG A 97 18.74 23.84 -12.82
CA ARG A 97 19.17 22.57 -12.22
C ARG A 97 18.05 21.94 -11.39
N VAL A 98 17.38 22.73 -10.55
CA VAL A 98 16.24 22.27 -9.73
C VAL A 98 15.10 21.78 -10.61
N SER A 99 14.74 22.52 -11.66
CA SER A 99 13.70 22.11 -12.61
C SER A 99 14.03 20.79 -13.32
N ALA A 100 15.30 20.61 -13.71
CA ALA A 100 15.77 19.37 -14.30
C ALA A 100 15.75 18.20 -13.30
N GLU A 101 16.05 18.45 -12.03
CA GLU A 101 15.96 17.45 -10.96
C GLU A 101 14.51 16.99 -10.74
N SER A 102 13.58 17.93 -10.58
CA SER A 102 12.14 17.59 -10.43
C SER A 102 11.59 16.81 -11.63
N ALA A 103 12.07 17.11 -12.84
CA ALA A 103 11.72 16.34 -14.03
C ALA A 103 12.29 14.91 -14.00
N ARG A 104 13.51 14.70 -13.47
CA ARG A 104 14.07 13.35 -13.28
C ARG A 104 13.28 12.57 -12.24
N GLU A 105 12.95 13.18 -11.11
CA GLU A 105 12.14 12.55 -10.05
C GLU A 105 10.79 12.08 -10.60
N THR A 106 10.11 12.93 -11.41
CA THR A 106 8.84 12.58 -12.06
C THR A 106 8.99 11.38 -13.00
N LYS A 107 10.06 11.35 -13.81
CA LYS A 107 10.36 10.21 -14.69
C LYS A 107 10.65 8.94 -13.90
N GLN A 108 11.39 9.04 -12.80
CA GLN A 108 11.70 7.91 -11.95
C GLN A 108 10.44 7.34 -11.28
N ALA A 109 9.54 8.21 -10.81
CA ALA A 109 8.25 7.79 -10.28
C ALA A 109 7.41 7.05 -11.34
N SER A 110 7.36 7.55 -12.57
CA SER A 110 6.66 6.91 -13.68
C SER A 110 7.25 5.52 -14.01
N ASN A 111 8.58 5.41 -14.05
CA ASN A 111 9.26 4.13 -14.27
C ASN A 111 8.95 3.12 -13.15
N ASN A 112 8.93 3.57 -11.89
CA ASN A 112 8.57 2.71 -10.76
C ASN A 112 7.12 2.21 -10.87
N SER A 113 6.18 3.07 -11.28
CA SER A 113 4.79 2.67 -11.54
C SER A 113 4.69 1.64 -12.66
N ALA A 114 5.40 1.84 -13.77
CA ALA A 114 5.43 0.88 -14.87
C ALA A 114 6.01 -0.48 -14.43
N GLN A 115 7.06 -0.48 -13.62
CA GLN A 115 7.63 -1.71 -13.06
C GLN A 115 6.64 -2.45 -12.15
N ALA A 116 5.89 -1.73 -11.31
CA ALA A 116 4.85 -2.32 -10.47
C ALA A 116 3.74 -2.98 -11.30
N SER A 117 3.31 -2.34 -12.39
CA SER A 117 2.36 -2.91 -13.35
C SER A 117 2.90 -4.18 -14.01
N ASN A 118 4.15 -4.17 -14.44
CA ASN A 118 4.80 -5.35 -15.04
C ASN A 118 4.88 -6.52 -14.05
N ASN A 119 5.26 -6.26 -12.80
CA ASN A 119 5.31 -7.29 -11.76
C ASN A 119 3.92 -7.90 -11.49
N SER A 120 2.87 -7.07 -11.51
CA SER A 120 1.48 -7.51 -11.35
C SER A 120 1.02 -8.38 -12.53
N ALA A 121 1.35 -7.98 -13.76
CA ALA A 121 1.07 -8.77 -14.96
C ALA A 121 1.80 -10.12 -14.94
N GLN A 122 3.07 -10.15 -14.52
CA GLN A 122 3.84 -11.37 -14.39
C GLN A 122 3.23 -12.32 -13.35
N SER A 123 2.78 -11.79 -12.21
CA SER A 123 2.10 -12.57 -11.18
C SER A 123 0.81 -13.20 -11.70
N SER A 124 0.00 -12.44 -12.46
CA SER A 124 -1.20 -12.96 -13.12
C SER A 124 -0.89 -14.07 -14.12
N ASN A 125 0.17 -13.90 -14.92
CA ASN A 125 0.60 -14.93 -15.88
C ASN A 125 1.06 -16.22 -15.18
N ASN A 126 1.79 -16.10 -14.07
CA ASN A 126 2.19 -17.25 -13.27
C ASN A 126 0.96 -17.98 -12.70
N SER A 127 -0.05 -17.26 -12.20
CA SER A 127 -1.30 -17.88 -11.72
C SER A 127 -2.05 -18.61 -12.83
N LYS A 128 -2.12 -18.02 -14.04
CA LYS A 128 -2.72 -18.68 -15.22
C LYS A 128 -1.95 -19.95 -15.60
N GLN A 129 -0.62 -19.91 -15.55
CA GLN A 129 0.21 -21.08 -15.84
C GLN A 129 -0.03 -22.21 -14.83
N THR A 130 -0.12 -21.88 -13.54
CA THR A 130 -0.46 -22.87 -12.50
C THR A 130 -1.85 -23.47 -12.73
N ALA A 131 -2.85 -22.65 -13.07
CA ALA A 131 -4.18 -23.14 -13.41
C ALA A 131 -4.16 -24.09 -14.62
N ASN A 132 -3.43 -23.73 -15.68
CA ASN A 132 -3.27 -24.58 -16.86
C ASN A 132 -2.62 -25.93 -16.52
N ASN A 133 -1.56 -25.92 -15.70
CA ASN A 133 -0.90 -27.14 -15.25
C ASN A 133 -1.83 -28.05 -14.45
N SER A 134 -2.67 -27.47 -13.57
CA SER A 134 -3.69 -28.20 -12.82
C SER A 134 -4.74 -28.81 -13.76
N SER A 135 -5.26 -28.04 -14.71
CA SER A 135 -6.20 -28.55 -15.73
C SER A 135 -5.60 -29.68 -16.55
N GLN A 136 -4.33 -29.58 -16.94
CA GLN A 136 -3.65 -30.65 -17.67
C GLN A 136 -3.53 -31.93 -16.81
N SER A 137 -3.25 -31.80 -15.52
CA SER A 137 -3.18 -32.94 -14.60
C SER A 137 -4.55 -33.62 -14.43
N SER A 138 -5.63 -32.84 -14.34
CA SER A 138 -7.00 -33.37 -14.32
C SER A 138 -7.36 -34.08 -15.63
N ASN A 139 -7.00 -33.50 -16.78
CA ASN A 139 -7.24 -34.11 -18.09
C ASN A 139 -6.48 -35.44 -18.22
N ASN A 140 -5.22 -35.51 -17.79
CA ASN A 140 -4.43 -36.73 -17.80
C ASN A 140 -5.06 -37.81 -16.90
N THR A 141 -5.58 -37.43 -15.73
CA THR A 141 -6.28 -38.33 -14.80
C THR A 141 -7.56 -38.87 -15.42
N ALA A 142 -8.37 -38.01 -16.05
CA ALA A 142 -9.58 -38.40 -16.74
C ALA A 142 -9.29 -39.36 -17.91
N GLN A 143 -8.24 -39.09 -18.69
CA GLN A 143 -7.81 -39.99 -19.77
C GLN A 143 -7.38 -41.36 -19.25
N ALA A 144 -6.64 -41.42 -18.13
CA ALA A 144 -6.26 -42.67 -17.50
C ALA A 144 -7.47 -43.48 -17.05
N LYS A 145 -8.49 -42.82 -16.45
CA LYS A 145 -9.75 -43.46 -16.09
C LYS A 145 -10.49 -44.00 -17.32
N ASN A 146 -10.63 -43.20 -18.37
CA ASN A 146 -11.29 -43.64 -19.61
C ASN A 146 -10.59 -44.87 -20.21
N ASN A 147 -9.25 -44.89 -20.21
CA ASN A 147 -8.49 -46.04 -20.69
C ASN A 147 -8.70 -47.29 -19.82
N ALA A 148 -8.80 -47.12 -18.49
CA ALA A 148 -9.07 -48.23 -17.56
C ALA A 148 -10.50 -48.78 -17.71
N ASP A 149 -11.49 -47.89 -17.81
CA ASP A 149 -12.89 -48.26 -18.05
C ASP A 149 -13.03 -49.00 -19.38
N GLN A 150 -12.34 -48.56 -20.44
CA GLN A 150 -12.29 -49.26 -21.72
C GLN A 150 -11.67 -50.66 -21.59
N ALA A 151 -10.59 -50.81 -20.82
CA ALA A 151 -9.97 -52.11 -20.56
C ALA A 151 -10.91 -53.06 -19.80
N GLN A 152 -11.64 -52.55 -18.81
CA GLN A 152 -12.64 -53.31 -18.07
C GLN A 152 -13.81 -53.73 -18.96
N ASN A 153 -14.32 -52.82 -19.80
CA ASN A 153 -15.38 -53.13 -20.77
C ASN A 153 -14.92 -54.21 -21.75
N ASN A 154 -13.69 -54.12 -22.26
CA ASN A 154 -13.12 -55.14 -23.13
C ASN A 154 -12.96 -56.49 -22.41
N ALA A 155 -12.66 -56.50 -21.11
CA ALA A 155 -12.57 -57.73 -20.32
C ALA A 155 -13.95 -58.33 -20.04
N ALA A 156 -14.96 -57.52 -19.68
CA ALA A 156 -16.33 -57.95 -19.45
C ALA A 156 -16.97 -58.50 -20.74
N ALA A 157 -16.68 -57.89 -21.89
CA ALA A 157 -17.14 -58.35 -23.19
C ALA A 157 -16.59 -59.74 -23.57
N LYS A 158 -15.52 -60.24 -22.92
CA LYS A 158 -15.04 -61.61 -23.15
C LYS A 158 -15.93 -62.70 -22.57
N GLY A 159 -16.89 -62.36 -21.69
CA GLY A 159 -17.89 -63.29 -21.14
C GLY A 159 -17.32 -64.49 -20.36
N MET A 160 -18.17 -65.18 -19.60
CA MET A 160 -17.84 -66.52 -19.11
C MET A 160 -17.99 -67.50 -20.26
N THR A 161 -16.91 -68.17 -20.64
CA THR A 161 -16.95 -69.23 -21.66
C THR A 161 -17.03 -70.59 -20.98
N PHE A 162 -17.82 -71.51 -21.52
CA PHE A 162 -17.97 -72.86 -20.97
C PHE A 162 -17.13 -73.85 -21.79
N SER A 163 -16.41 -74.73 -21.11
CA SER A 163 -15.62 -75.79 -21.75
C SER A 163 -15.95 -77.14 -21.11
N VAL A 164 -16.67 -77.99 -21.85
CA VAL A 164 -16.91 -79.38 -21.44
C VAL A 164 -15.64 -80.19 -21.68
N LEU A 165 -15.14 -80.84 -20.62
CA LEU A 165 -13.88 -81.60 -20.67
C LEU A 165 -14.11 -83.02 -21.16
N SER A 166 -13.21 -83.49 -22.03
CA SER A 166 -13.17 -84.89 -22.46
C SER A 166 -12.53 -85.79 -21.40
N SER A 167 -12.72 -87.11 -21.53
CA SER A 167 -12.28 -88.11 -20.53
C SER A 167 -10.77 -88.12 -20.24
N SER A 168 -9.94 -87.55 -21.11
CA SER A 168 -8.49 -87.41 -20.91
C SER A 168 -8.07 -86.11 -20.21
N GLN A 169 -9.03 -85.23 -19.87
CA GLN A 169 -8.77 -83.88 -19.36
C GLN A 169 -9.24 -83.67 -17.91
N TYR A 170 -9.68 -84.74 -17.26
CA TYR A 170 -10.02 -84.76 -15.84
C TYR A 170 -9.57 -86.08 -15.20
N ALA A 171 -9.40 -86.05 -13.88
CA ALA A 171 -9.12 -87.22 -13.06
C ALA A 171 -9.97 -87.13 -11.78
N LYS A 172 -10.26 -88.28 -11.16
CA LYS A 172 -11.00 -88.30 -9.90
C LYS A 172 -10.23 -87.57 -8.81
N THR A 173 -10.94 -86.85 -7.96
CA THR A 173 -10.38 -86.30 -6.72
C THR A 173 -9.94 -87.42 -5.77
N THR A 174 -9.07 -87.11 -4.82
CA THR A 174 -8.50 -88.10 -3.88
C THR A 174 -9.57 -88.83 -3.06
N ASP A 175 -10.69 -88.17 -2.79
CA ASP A 175 -11.88 -88.69 -2.11
C ASP A 175 -12.90 -89.36 -3.04
N ASN A 176 -12.62 -89.41 -4.35
CA ASN A 176 -13.46 -90.01 -5.40
C ASN A 176 -14.88 -89.43 -5.53
N THR A 177 -15.13 -88.24 -5.00
CA THR A 177 -16.44 -87.57 -5.02
C THR A 177 -16.67 -86.78 -6.30
N HIS A 178 -15.62 -86.22 -6.90
CA HIS A 178 -15.70 -85.38 -8.10
C HIS A 178 -14.67 -85.74 -9.16
N ASN A 179 -14.97 -85.37 -10.41
CA ASN A 179 -13.97 -85.35 -11.48
C ASN A 179 -13.32 -83.97 -11.53
N LYS A 180 -12.02 -83.87 -11.21
CA LYS A 180 -11.26 -82.62 -11.20
C LYS A 180 -10.51 -82.43 -12.52
N PRO A 181 -10.55 -81.23 -13.13
CA PRO A 181 -9.73 -80.93 -14.31
C PRO A 181 -8.23 -81.16 -14.08
N THR A 182 -7.54 -81.72 -15.08
CA THR A 182 -6.09 -81.98 -15.06
C THR A 182 -5.31 -81.07 -16.02
N ILE A 183 -6.02 -80.26 -16.81
CA ILE A 183 -5.43 -79.31 -17.75
C ILE A 183 -4.96 -78.02 -17.05
N THR A 184 -4.20 -77.19 -17.76
CA THR A 184 -3.90 -75.83 -17.30
C THR A 184 -5.13 -74.95 -17.44
N GLY A 185 -5.67 -74.48 -16.31
CA GLY A 185 -6.84 -73.62 -16.28
C GLY A 185 -6.55 -72.22 -16.85
N LYS A 186 -7.61 -71.59 -17.37
CA LYS A 186 -7.61 -70.19 -17.84
C LYS A 186 -8.64 -69.40 -17.05
N THR A 187 -8.29 -68.18 -16.67
CA THR A 187 -9.22 -67.24 -16.02
C THR A 187 -10.37 -66.87 -16.97
N GLY A 188 -11.61 -66.84 -16.46
CA GLY A 188 -12.81 -66.50 -17.25
C GLY A 188 -13.42 -67.67 -18.06
N VAL A 189 -12.97 -68.90 -17.80
CA VAL A 189 -13.56 -70.12 -18.39
C VAL A 189 -14.12 -71.00 -17.26
N MET A 190 -15.38 -71.40 -17.39
CA MET A 190 -15.99 -72.43 -16.54
C MET A 190 -15.78 -73.80 -17.18
N TYR A 191 -15.14 -74.69 -16.43
CA TYR A 191 -14.82 -76.03 -16.89
C TYR A 191 -15.85 -77.01 -16.34
N LEU A 192 -16.44 -77.81 -17.24
CA LEU A 192 -17.50 -78.75 -16.91
C LEU A 192 -16.97 -80.17 -17.01
N THR A 193 -17.03 -80.91 -15.92
CA THR A 193 -16.63 -82.33 -15.85
C THR A 193 -17.85 -83.18 -15.52
N PRO A 194 -18.07 -84.34 -16.15
CA PRO A 194 -19.23 -85.18 -15.84
C PRO A 194 -19.28 -85.53 -14.35
N ARG A 195 -20.45 -85.47 -13.72
CA ARG A 195 -20.60 -85.86 -12.31
C ARG A 195 -20.37 -87.36 -12.13
N ILE A 196 -19.74 -87.75 -11.03
CA ILE A 196 -19.49 -89.15 -10.70
C ILE A 196 -20.76 -89.81 -10.11
N SER A 197 -21.56 -89.05 -9.35
CA SER A 197 -22.76 -89.54 -8.66
C SER A 197 -23.85 -88.46 -8.65
N GLY A 198 -25.12 -88.89 -8.69
CA GLY A 198 -26.28 -88.00 -8.61
C GLY A 198 -26.58 -87.19 -9.87
N ALA A 199 -26.00 -87.55 -11.02
CA ALA A 199 -26.28 -86.87 -12.29
C ALA A 199 -27.76 -87.02 -12.67
N THR A 200 -28.44 -85.90 -12.92
CA THR A 200 -29.81 -85.86 -13.44
C THR A 200 -29.80 -85.29 -14.85
N ASP A 201 -30.96 -85.27 -15.53
CA ASP A 201 -31.03 -84.64 -16.85
C ASP A 201 -30.77 -83.13 -16.81
N ASP A 202 -31.02 -82.49 -15.67
CA ASP A 202 -30.84 -81.06 -15.44
C ASP A 202 -29.46 -80.72 -14.84
N ASP A 203 -28.76 -81.69 -14.25
CA ASP A 203 -27.51 -81.47 -13.52
C ASP A 203 -26.48 -82.58 -13.80
N LYS A 204 -25.83 -82.47 -14.96
CA LYS A 204 -24.90 -83.48 -15.51
C LYS A 204 -23.43 -83.25 -15.18
N TYR A 205 -23.06 -82.03 -14.78
CA TYR A 205 -21.67 -81.61 -14.70
C TYR A 205 -21.32 -80.93 -13.38
N ASP A 206 -20.18 -81.32 -12.80
CA ASP A 206 -19.49 -80.54 -11.79
C ASP A 206 -18.87 -79.30 -12.45
N GLN A 207 -19.02 -78.14 -11.80
CA GLN A 207 -18.61 -76.84 -12.34
C GLN A 207 -17.35 -76.36 -11.64
N TRP A 208 -16.25 -76.25 -12.40
CA TRP A 208 -14.95 -75.86 -11.87
C TRP A 208 -14.53 -74.49 -12.40
N MET A 209 -13.86 -73.73 -11.54
CA MET A 209 -13.20 -72.48 -11.91
C MET A 209 -11.73 -72.51 -11.48
N TYR A 210 -10.85 -71.95 -12.32
CA TYR A 210 -9.44 -71.83 -12.00
C TYR A 210 -9.15 -70.44 -11.44
N LEU A 211 -8.88 -70.36 -10.13
CA LEU A 211 -8.64 -69.13 -9.38
C LEU A 211 -7.38 -69.27 -8.53
N ASN A 212 -6.56 -68.21 -8.43
CA ASN A 212 -5.37 -68.18 -7.56
C ASN A 212 -4.43 -69.39 -7.71
N SER A 213 -4.25 -69.87 -8.93
CA SER A 213 -3.45 -71.06 -9.28
C SER A 213 -3.98 -72.41 -8.75
N ALA A 214 -5.23 -72.45 -8.29
CA ALA A 214 -5.92 -73.64 -7.82
C ALA A 214 -7.27 -73.84 -8.54
N TRP A 215 -7.77 -75.07 -8.48
CA TRP A 215 -9.09 -75.44 -8.99
C TRP A 215 -10.10 -75.38 -7.85
N GLU A 216 -11.15 -74.58 -8.01
CA GLU A 216 -12.26 -74.46 -7.08
C GLU A 216 -13.53 -75.05 -7.68
N LEU A 217 -14.23 -75.87 -6.89
CA LEU A 217 -15.54 -76.42 -7.24
C LEU A 217 -16.60 -75.40 -6.85
N MET A 218 -17.51 -75.10 -7.78
CA MET A 218 -18.59 -74.14 -7.58
C MET A 218 -19.89 -74.90 -7.26
N GLY A 219 -20.58 -74.54 -6.17
CA GLY A 219 -21.96 -74.98 -5.91
C GLY A 219 -22.22 -75.87 -4.67
N GLU A 220 -21.24 -76.07 -3.78
CA GLU A 220 -21.50 -76.80 -2.52
C GLU A 220 -21.67 -75.81 -1.35
N THR A 221 -22.91 -75.45 -1.02
CA THR A 221 -23.21 -74.56 0.13
C THR A 221 -23.37 -75.36 1.42
N GLY A 222 -22.41 -75.27 2.33
CA GLY A 222 -22.53 -75.68 3.73
C GLY A 222 -22.19 -74.55 4.69
N SER A 223 -23.17 -73.71 5.08
CA SER A 223 -23.29 -73.02 6.38
C SER A 223 -24.44 -72.00 6.35
N HIS A 224 -25.53 -72.29 7.05
CA HIS A 224 -26.58 -71.32 7.36
C HIS A 224 -26.22 -70.64 8.69
N VAL A 225 -25.96 -69.34 8.69
CA VAL A 225 -25.78 -68.56 9.94
C VAL A 225 -27.17 -68.28 10.51
N ASP A 226 -27.39 -68.55 11.80
CA ASP A 226 -28.70 -68.32 12.43
C ASP A 226 -29.03 -66.82 12.61
N PRO A 227 -30.32 -66.42 12.56
CA PRO A 227 -30.72 -65.04 12.83
C PRO A 227 -30.59 -64.67 14.32
N VAL A 228 -30.35 -63.39 14.59
CA VAL A 228 -30.40 -62.83 15.96
C VAL A 228 -31.82 -62.97 16.53
N THR A 229 -31.93 -63.50 17.76
CA THR A 229 -33.21 -63.68 18.47
C THR A 229 -33.57 -62.45 19.30
N THR A 230 -34.86 -62.28 19.62
CA THR A 230 -35.32 -61.19 20.52
C THR A 230 -34.72 -61.30 21.93
N SER A 231 -34.43 -62.53 22.39
CA SER A 231 -33.76 -62.78 23.66
C SER A 231 -32.33 -62.24 23.69
N ASP A 232 -31.60 -62.31 22.57
CA ASP A 232 -30.26 -61.73 22.46
C ASP A 232 -30.34 -60.20 22.59
N ILE A 233 -31.32 -59.58 21.92
CA ILE A 233 -31.56 -58.14 21.96
C ILE A 233 -31.93 -57.67 23.36
N ASP A 234 -32.82 -58.39 24.05
CA ASP A 234 -33.20 -58.07 25.42
C ASP A 234 -32.01 -58.16 26.38
N SER A 235 -31.17 -59.20 26.24
CA SER A 235 -29.95 -59.37 27.02
C SER A 235 -28.97 -58.20 26.83
N ILE A 236 -28.76 -57.78 25.58
CA ILE A 236 -27.90 -56.63 25.23
C ILE A 236 -28.44 -55.33 25.83
N THR A 237 -29.74 -55.06 25.68
CA THR A 237 -30.35 -53.81 26.19
C THR A 237 -30.42 -53.76 27.72
N SER A 238 -30.34 -54.91 28.39
CA SER A 238 -30.23 -55.00 29.85
C SER A 238 -28.80 -54.84 30.40
N GLY A 239 -27.79 -54.68 29.52
CA GLY A 239 -26.39 -54.46 29.89
C GLY A 239 -25.50 -55.72 29.86
N THR A 240 -25.99 -56.84 29.32
CA THR A 240 -25.20 -58.08 29.17
C THR A 240 -24.61 -58.20 27.76
N SER A 241 -23.42 -58.79 27.59
CA SER A 241 -22.86 -59.07 26.25
C SER A 241 -23.24 -60.47 25.75
N VAL A 242 -23.66 -60.58 24.49
CA VAL A 242 -23.90 -61.86 23.79
C VAL A 242 -22.79 -62.03 22.74
N THR A 243 -22.11 -63.18 22.75
CA THR A 243 -21.01 -63.49 21.81
C THR A 243 -21.41 -64.67 20.90
N ALA A 244 -21.91 -64.38 19.70
CA ALA A 244 -22.21 -65.36 18.66
C ALA A 244 -22.23 -64.70 17.27
N ASP A 245 -21.81 -65.43 16.22
CA ASP A 245 -21.92 -64.98 14.83
C ASP A 245 -23.34 -65.23 14.33
N ARG A 246 -24.14 -64.15 14.26
CA ARG A 246 -25.55 -64.16 13.83
C ARG A 246 -25.83 -62.96 12.94
N TYR A 247 -26.78 -63.07 12.02
CA TYR A 247 -27.20 -61.93 11.20
C TYR A 247 -28.48 -61.27 11.74
N LEU A 248 -28.55 -59.93 11.70
CA LEU A 248 -29.72 -59.18 12.14
C LEU A 248 -30.67 -58.99 10.95
N ASN A 249 -31.86 -59.60 11.02
CA ASN A 249 -32.91 -59.38 10.01
C ASN A 249 -33.73 -58.11 10.32
N ALA A 250 -34.57 -57.68 9.38
CA ALA A 250 -35.38 -56.46 9.51
C ALA A 250 -36.33 -56.49 10.73
N THR A 251 -36.87 -57.66 11.07
CA THR A 251 -37.72 -57.86 12.25
C THR A 251 -36.92 -57.65 13.54
N GLY A 252 -35.71 -58.19 13.62
CA GLY A 252 -34.78 -58.00 14.73
C GLY A 252 -34.33 -56.55 14.87
N LEU A 253 -34.02 -55.86 13.76
CA LEU A 253 -33.68 -54.44 13.78
C LEU A 253 -34.84 -53.57 14.30
N THR A 254 -36.07 -53.89 13.88
CA THR A 254 -37.27 -53.19 14.35
C THR A 254 -37.47 -53.35 15.86
N TYR A 255 -37.30 -54.57 16.36
CA TYR A 255 -37.39 -54.87 17.79
C TYR A 255 -36.29 -54.16 18.60
N TRP A 256 -35.04 -54.20 18.11
CA TRP A 256 -33.92 -53.49 18.72
C TRP A 256 -34.17 -51.97 18.79
N TRP A 257 -34.65 -51.35 17.71
CA TRP A 257 -34.93 -49.92 17.70
C TRP A 257 -36.01 -49.51 18.71
N ALA A 258 -37.06 -50.33 18.88
CA ALA A 258 -38.09 -50.09 19.88
C ALA A 258 -37.52 -50.09 21.31
N LYS A 259 -36.65 -51.06 21.62
CA LYS A 259 -35.98 -51.17 22.93
C LYS A 259 -34.98 -50.03 23.16
N ALA A 260 -34.16 -49.71 22.15
CA ALA A 260 -33.23 -48.60 22.20
C ALA A 260 -33.94 -47.26 22.42
N LYS A 261 -35.05 -47.01 21.72
CA LYS A 261 -35.86 -45.79 21.90
C LYS A 261 -36.42 -45.69 23.32
N SER A 262 -36.91 -46.80 23.88
CA SER A 262 -37.39 -46.83 25.27
C SER A 262 -36.27 -46.50 26.27
N ALA A 263 -35.10 -47.13 26.14
CA ALA A 263 -33.94 -46.86 26.99
C ALA A 263 -33.37 -45.44 26.82
N LEU A 264 -33.32 -44.91 25.59
CA LEU A 264 -32.87 -43.54 25.32
C LEU A 264 -33.87 -42.52 25.85
N SER A 265 -35.17 -42.80 25.80
CA SER A 265 -36.19 -41.87 26.30
C SER A 265 -36.16 -41.69 27.81
N SER A 266 -35.71 -42.69 28.58
CA SER A 266 -35.49 -42.54 30.03
C SER A 266 -34.20 -41.79 30.36
N VAL A 267 -33.19 -41.83 29.48
CA VAL A 267 -31.91 -41.10 29.65
C VAL A 267 -32.02 -39.65 29.18
N PHE A 268 -32.81 -39.38 28.13
CA PHE A 268 -32.99 -38.06 27.50
C PHE A 268 -34.36 -37.44 27.78
N ALA A 269 -34.99 -37.75 28.92
CA ALA A 269 -36.15 -36.99 29.37
C ALA A 269 -35.79 -35.50 29.40
N ALA A 270 -36.57 -34.66 28.71
CA ALA A 270 -36.25 -33.25 28.52
C ALA A 270 -36.01 -32.55 29.87
N LYS A 271 -34.74 -32.23 30.16
CA LYS A 271 -34.33 -31.47 31.34
C LYS A 271 -34.70 -30.00 31.15
N SER A 272 -35.98 -29.67 31.30
CA SER A 272 -36.43 -28.28 31.41
C SER A 272 -35.83 -27.67 32.68
N HIS A 273 -35.13 -26.55 32.55
CA HIS A 273 -34.73 -25.72 33.70
C HIS A 273 -35.49 -24.40 33.64
N THR A 274 -35.83 -23.86 34.81
CA THR A 274 -36.59 -22.62 34.98
C THR A 274 -35.67 -21.52 35.51
N HIS A 275 -35.84 -20.29 35.01
CA HIS A 275 -35.17 -19.10 35.54
C HIS A 275 -36.07 -18.39 36.56
N THR A 276 -35.50 -17.85 37.63
CA THR A 276 -36.22 -17.02 38.61
C THR A 276 -36.07 -15.54 38.26
N GLU A 277 -37.06 -14.71 38.60
CA GLU A 277 -37.03 -13.24 38.35
C GLU A 277 -35.74 -12.57 38.88
N SER A 278 -35.13 -13.13 39.92
CA SER A 278 -33.86 -12.63 40.47
C SER A 278 -32.68 -12.73 39.50
N GLN A 279 -32.74 -13.56 38.46
CA GLN A 279 -31.68 -13.69 37.43
C GLN A 279 -31.81 -12.62 36.31
N VAL A 280 -32.87 -11.81 36.35
CA VAL A 280 -33.21 -10.72 35.41
C VAL A 280 -33.16 -9.37 36.14
N THR A 281 -32.30 -9.24 37.16
CA THR A 281 -32.33 -8.12 38.13
C THR A 281 -31.80 -6.80 37.57
N ASN A 282 -30.85 -6.84 36.63
CA ASN A 282 -30.17 -5.63 36.17
C ASN A 282 -30.89 -4.92 35.01
N LEU A 283 -31.83 -5.58 34.34
CA LEU A 283 -32.55 -4.99 33.20
C LEU A 283 -33.39 -3.78 33.60
N SER A 284 -34.01 -3.80 34.79
CA SER A 284 -34.77 -2.65 35.31
C SER A 284 -33.85 -1.47 35.64
N THR A 285 -32.69 -1.75 36.24
CA THR A 285 -31.67 -0.73 36.53
C THR A 285 -31.06 -0.16 35.25
N ASP A 286 -30.73 -1.01 34.28
CA ASP A 286 -30.17 -0.61 32.99
C ASP A 286 -31.16 0.26 32.20
N LEU A 287 -32.45 -0.10 32.22
CA LEU A 287 -33.51 0.69 31.59
C LEU A 287 -33.68 2.06 32.26
N SER A 288 -33.60 2.11 33.60
CA SER A 288 -33.69 3.38 34.36
C SER A 288 -32.49 4.29 34.08
N ASN A 289 -31.28 3.73 34.00
CA ASN A 289 -30.07 4.45 33.64
C ASN A 289 -30.12 4.99 32.20
N LEU A 290 -30.61 4.18 31.26
CA LEU A 290 -30.77 4.58 29.86
C LEU A 290 -31.78 5.72 29.73
N SER A 291 -32.91 5.63 30.44
CA SER A 291 -33.93 6.68 30.48
C SER A 291 -33.35 8.01 30.99
N SER A 292 -32.60 7.97 32.11
CA SER A 292 -31.97 9.17 32.69
C SER A 292 -30.96 9.83 31.73
N ARG A 293 -30.18 9.01 31.01
CA ARG A 293 -29.23 9.51 29.99
C ARG A 293 -29.96 10.17 28.81
N ALA A 294 -31.09 9.61 28.38
CA ALA A 294 -31.89 10.19 27.30
C ALA A 294 -32.42 11.59 27.68
N SER A 295 -32.99 11.76 28.87
CA SER A 295 -33.50 13.06 29.33
C SER A 295 -32.39 14.13 29.47
N SER A 296 -31.20 13.74 29.90
CA SER A 296 -30.04 14.65 29.94
C SER A 296 -29.62 15.10 28.54
N LEU A 297 -29.63 14.19 27.57
CA LEU A 297 -29.27 14.49 26.18
C LEU A 297 -30.28 15.44 25.54
N GLU A 298 -31.57 15.23 25.81
CA GLU A 298 -32.66 16.10 25.35
C GLU A 298 -32.50 17.53 25.89
N SER A 299 -32.21 17.67 27.20
CA SER A 299 -31.96 18.99 27.81
C SER A 299 -30.78 19.73 27.17
N ARG A 300 -29.70 19.00 26.84
CA ARG A 300 -28.52 19.57 26.16
C ARG A 300 -28.84 20.00 24.72
N ALA A 301 -29.64 19.22 23.99
CA ALA A 301 -30.07 19.57 22.64
C ALA A 301 -30.87 20.88 22.63
N THR A 302 -31.84 21.02 23.54
CA THR A 302 -32.64 22.24 23.70
C THR A 302 -31.79 23.47 24.03
N SER A 303 -30.79 23.31 24.90
CA SER A 303 -29.85 24.40 25.21
C SER A 303 -29.01 24.80 24.00
N LEU A 304 -28.55 23.83 23.21
CA LEU A 304 -27.78 24.09 22.00
C LEU A 304 -28.63 24.81 20.93
N GLU A 305 -29.89 24.40 20.73
CA GLU A 305 -30.83 25.09 19.84
C GLU A 305 -31.06 26.55 20.25
N THR A 306 -31.20 26.79 21.54
CA THR A 306 -31.35 28.14 22.10
C THR A 306 -30.11 28.99 21.83
N ASN A 307 -28.91 28.42 22.03
CA ASN A 307 -27.65 29.10 21.78
C ASN A 307 -27.46 29.41 20.29
N VAL A 308 -27.74 28.47 19.39
CA VAL A 308 -27.68 28.69 17.93
C VAL A 308 -28.66 29.76 17.49
N THR A 309 -29.88 29.75 18.03
CA THR A 309 -30.89 30.78 17.74
C THR A 309 -30.43 32.16 18.20
N SER A 310 -29.81 32.23 19.39
CA SER A 310 -29.25 33.47 19.92
C SER A 310 -28.08 33.97 19.06
N LEU A 311 -27.18 33.07 18.64
CA LEU A 311 -26.07 33.39 17.74
C LEU A 311 -26.56 33.91 16.38
N LYS A 312 -27.60 33.28 15.82
CA LYS A 312 -28.24 33.74 14.58
C LYS A 312 -28.79 35.15 14.70
N LYS A 313 -29.31 35.53 15.87
CA LYS A 313 -29.82 36.89 16.13
C LYS A 313 -28.70 37.92 16.30
N SER A 314 -27.54 37.53 16.84
CA SER A 314 -26.42 38.44 17.10
C SER A 314 -25.49 38.63 15.90
N ILE A 315 -25.64 37.88 14.82
CA ILE A 315 -24.94 38.14 13.56
C ILE A 315 -25.74 39.19 12.76
N PRO A 316 -25.22 40.42 12.56
CA PRO A 316 -25.90 41.42 11.76
C PRO A 316 -25.96 40.98 10.29
N VAL A 317 -27.18 40.94 9.73
CA VAL A 317 -27.40 40.66 8.31
C VAL A 317 -27.09 41.94 7.52
N TYR A 318 -25.93 41.99 6.88
CA TYR A 318 -25.60 43.07 5.94
C TYR A 318 -26.32 42.83 4.62
N TYR A 319 -27.49 43.45 4.45
CA TYR A 319 -28.11 43.61 3.14
C TYR A 319 -27.41 44.76 2.41
N TYR A 320 -26.70 44.47 1.32
CA TYR A 320 -26.38 45.50 0.33
C TYR A 320 -27.66 45.79 -0.46
N SER A 321 -28.36 46.88 -0.13
CA SER A 321 -29.37 47.45 -1.03
C SER A 321 -28.91 48.81 -1.55
N SER A 322 -28.95 48.94 -2.87
CA SER A 322 -28.62 50.15 -3.61
C SER A 322 -29.77 51.16 -3.53
N ALA A 323 -29.39 52.41 -3.22
CA ALA A 323 -30.12 53.67 -3.43
C ALA A 323 -31.07 54.16 -2.32
N PRO A 324 -31.18 55.50 -2.14
CA PRO A 324 -31.47 56.11 -0.84
C PRO A 324 -32.88 56.70 -0.78
N THR A 325 -33.58 56.49 0.33
CA THR A 325 -34.69 57.36 0.72
C THR A 325 -34.81 57.42 2.23
N GLU A 326 -34.92 58.65 2.72
CA GLU A 326 -35.19 59.05 4.09
C GLU A 326 -36.40 58.32 4.69
N SER A 327 -36.25 57.76 5.90
CA SER A 327 -37.22 58.00 6.98
C SER A 327 -36.67 57.52 8.33
N THR A 328 -36.48 58.50 9.21
CA THR A 328 -36.79 58.51 10.65
C THR A 328 -37.17 57.18 11.32
N VAL A 329 -36.32 56.71 12.25
CA VAL A 329 -36.77 55.88 13.38
C VAL A 329 -36.14 56.43 14.66
N LYS A 330 -37.01 56.79 15.61
CA LYS A 330 -36.69 57.30 16.94
C LYS A 330 -35.98 56.21 17.76
N SER A 331 -34.87 56.58 18.39
CA SER A 331 -34.16 55.78 19.38
C SER A 331 -34.70 56.04 20.78
N GLU A 332 -34.93 55.00 21.57
CA GLU A 332 -34.90 55.09 23.02
C GLU A 332 -33.88 54.08 23.56
N HIS A 333 -33.09 54.54 24.52
CA HIS A 333 -32.05 53.87 25.30
C HIS A 333 -30.57 53.90 24.85
N THR A 334 -29.96 55.05 25.15
CA THR A 334 -28.86 55.25 26.11
C THR A 334 -27.56 54.45 25.97
N THR A 335 -26.62 54.99 25.19
CA THR A 335 -25.27 55.40 25.67
C THR A 335 -24.65 56.38 24.66
N PRO A 336 -23.99 57.47 25.09
CA PRO A 336 -23.57 58.54 24.19
C PRO A 336 -22.21 58.23 23.55
N CYS A 337 -22.18 57.93 22.26
CA CYS A 337 -20.95 57.94 21.47
C CYS A 337 -20.89 59.28 20.71
N LEU A 338 -19.90 60.11 21.03
CA LEU A 338 -19.63 61.37 20.35
C LEU A 338 -19.12 61.08 18.93
N VAL A 339 -19.97 61.27 17.91
CA VAL A 339 -19.56 61.15 16.50
C VAL A 339 -19.13 62.53 15.98
N VAL A 340 -17.83 62.72 15.82
CA VAL A 340 -17.27 63.89 15.12
C VAL A 340 -17.01 63.48 13.66
N VAL A 341 -17.74 64.10 12.74
CA VAL A 341 -17.55 63.88 11.29
C VAL A 341 -16.64 64.97 10.73
N LYS A 342 -15.46 64.58 10.23
CA LYS A 342 -14.67 65.44 9.33
C LYS A 342 -14.01 64.59 8.24
N GLY A 343 -14.48 64.76 7.00
CA GLY A 343 -13.74 64.34 5.81
C GLY A 343 -13.83 62.86 5.38
N GLY A 344 -14.98 62.20 5.51
CA GLY A 344 -15.32 61.05 4.66
C GLY A 344 -14.58 59.73 4.90
N ALA A 345 -14.01 59.50 6.08
CA ALA A 345 -13.54 58.17 6.51
C ALA A 345 -13.92 57.92 7.97
N THR A 346 -14.64 56.84 8.23
CA THR A 346 -15.03 56.41 9.58
C THR A 346 -14.02 55.38 10.09
N TYR A 347 -13.33 55.68 11.18
CA TYR A 347 -12.52 54.71 11.92
C TYR A 347 -13.21 54.41 13.25
N LEU A 348 -13.34 53.13 13.59
CA LEU A 348 -13.64 52.69 14.95
C LEU A 348 -12.33 52.70 15.73
N VAL A 349 -12.28 53.47 16.81
CA VAL A 349 -11.30 53.29 17.89
C VAL A 349 -12.09 52.65 19.02
N GLU A 350 -11.57 51.53 19.55
CA GLU A 350 -12.25 50.56 20.43
C GLU A 350 -13.18 51.15 21.50
#